data_AF-A0A292PJF1-F1
#
_entry.id   AF-A0A292PJF1-F1
#
_cell.length_a   1.000
_cell.length_b   1.000
_cell.length_c   1.000
_cell.angle_alpha   90.00
_cell.angle_beta   90.00
_cell.angle_gamma   90.00
#
_symmetry.space_group_name_H-M   'P 1'
#
loop_
_entity.id
_entity.type
_entity.pdbx_description
1 polymer ?
#
loop_
_entity_poly.entity_id
_entity_poly.type
_entity_poly.pdbx_seq_one_letter_code
_entity_poly.pdbx_strand_id
1 'polypeptide(L)'
;MEPGVLTPQLRAPVFIDDIAFIVTGPSAQSNSKELEVVARRALSWAANNVIVFDDPKTELMHFHNKTNDLTTNSLVTLPHGTIIYPSQHLRCLGVWLDRKLLFNCHVQQKTAAATRALNMISRLSNSG
;
A
#
# COMPACT_ATOMS: atom_id res chain seq x y z
N MET A 1 34.46 -8.01 14.15
CA MET A 1 34.05 -7.25 12.94
C MET A 1 32.75 -7.88 12.49
N GLU A 2 31.62 -7.39 13.00
CA GLU A 2 30.30 -8.00 12.76
C GLU A 2 29.85 -7.73 11.32
N PRO A 3 29.38 -8.75 10.57
CA PRO A 3 28.94 -8.58 9.20
C PRO A 3 27.73 -7.64 9.15
N GLY A 4 27.78 -6.65 8.24
CA GLY A 4 26.80 -5.56 8.14
C GLY A 4 25.36 -6.05 8.00
N VAL A 5 24.64 -6.07 9.13
CA VAL A 5 23.19 -6.25 9.16
C VAL A 5 22.57 -5.01 8.52
N LEU A 6 22.02 -5.16 7.32
CA LEU A 6 21.23 -4.11 6.68
C LEU A 6 20.02 -3.82 7.55
N THR A 7 20.03 -2.70 8.27
CA THR A 7 18.91 -2.25 9.08
C THR A 7 17.76 -1.81 8.17
N PRO A 8 16.50 -2.15 8.52
CA PRO A 8 15.35 -1.68 7.76
C PRO A 8 15.31 -0.14 7.71
N GLN A 9 15.08 0.43 6.52
CA GLN A 9 14.92 1.87 6.32
C GLN A 9 13.44 2.21 6.23
N LEU A 10 12.99 3.18 7.04
CA LEU A 10 11.62 3.67 7.06
C LEU A 10 11.45 4.96 6.25
N ARG A 11 10.41 5.03 5.44
CA ARG A 11 9.89 6.26 4.80
C ARG A 11 8.40 6.38 5.07
N ALA A 12 7.91 7.61 5.15
CA ALA A 12 6.49 7.88 5.44
C ALA A 12 5.95 9.04 4.58
N PRO A 13 5.65 8.80 3.28
CA PRO A 13 4.97 9.82 2.49
C PRO A 13 3.55 10.06 3.02
N VAL A 14 3.17 11.33 3.08
CA VAL A 14 1.85 11.79 3.54
C VAL A 14 1.28 12.75 2.53
N PHE A 15 0.00 12.60 2.21
CA PHE A 15 -0.76 13.51 1.36
C PHE A 15 -2.18 13.67 1.91
N ILE A 16 -2.47 14.82 2.51
CA ILE A 16 -3.78 15.14 3.11
C ILE A 16 -4.25 14.03 4.07
N ASP A 17 -5.14 13.15 3.59
CA ASP A 17 -5.75 12.04 4.31
C ASP A 17 -5.05 10.69 4.10
N ASP A 18 -4.20 10.58 3.09
CA ASP A 18 -3.44 9.36 2.79
C ASP A 18 -2.07 9.39 3.50
N ILE A 19 -1.83 8.41 4.37
CA ILE A 19 -0.52 8.14 5.00
C ILE A 19 -0.06 6.75 4.57
N ALA A 20 1.19 6.62 4.14
CA ALA A 20 1.80 5.33 3.87
C ALA A 20 3.11 5.16 4.64
N PHE A 21 3.37 3.95 5.13
CA PHE A 21 4.65 3.57 5.73
C PHE A 21 5.36 2.58 4.81
N ILE A 22 6.60 2.87 4.47
CA ILE A 22 7.41 2.07 3.56
C ILE A 22 8.66 1.63 4.31
N VAL A 23 8.81 0.33 4.51
CA VAL A 23 10.00 -0.26 5.10
C VAL A 23 10.76 -1.05 4.05
N THR A 24 12.04 -0.75 3.87
CA THR A 24 12.96 -1.49 3.00
C THR A 24 13.97 -2.24 3.85
N GLY A 25 14.11 -3.54 3.64
CA GLY A 25 15.00 -4.37 4.44
C GLY A 25 15.21 -5.75 3.80
N PRO A 26 15.94 -6.64 4.47
CA PRO A 26 16.42 -7.89 3.88
C PRO A 26 15.33 -8.94 3.66
N SER A 27 14.19 -8.84 4.36
CA SER A 27 13.07 -9.79 4.23
C SER A 27 11.73 -9.15 4.59
N ALA A 28 10.63 -9.68 4.03
CA ALA A 28 9.29 -9.22 4.37
C ALA A 28 8.97 -9.44 5.85
N GLN A 29 9.49 -10.49 6.48
CA GLN A 29 9.30 -10.76 7.90
C GLN A 29 9.95 -9.68 8.76
N SER A 30 11.17 -9.25 8.42
CA SER A 30 11.83 -8.15 9.12
C SER A 30 11.08 -6.83 8.91
N ASN A 31 10.62 -6.58 7.68
CA ASN A 31 9.88 -5.37 7.34
C ASN A 31 8.52 -5.34 8.03
N SER A 32 7.79 -6.45 8.11
CA SER A 32 6.53 -6.57 8.83
C SER A 32 6.70 -6.25 10.32
N LYS A 33 7.74 -6.79 10.97
CA LYS A 33 8.03 -6.47 12.39
C LYS A 33 8.32 -4.99 12.59
N GLU A 34 9.09 -4.38 11.69
CA GLU A 34 9.35 -2.94 11.75
C GLU A 34 8.07 -2.12 11.50
N LEU A 35 7.23 -2.53 10.54
CA LEU A 35 5.93 -1.92 10.28
C LEU A 35 5.01 -2.02 11.51
N GLU A 36 5.01 -3.12 12.26
CA GLU A 36 4.24 -3.25 13.52
C GLU A 36 4.73 -2.26 14.58
N VAL A 37 6.05 -2.05 14.70
CA VAL A 37 6.63 -1.05 15.61
C VAL A 37 6.23 0.37 15.19
N VAL A 38 6.30 0.66 13.89
CA VAL A 38 5.92 1.96 13.33
C VAL A 38 4.43 2.22 13.49
N ALA A 39 3.58 1.24 13.17
CA ALA A 39 2.13 1.32 13.33
C ALA A 39 1.76 1.60 14.80
N ARG A 40 2.44 0.95 15.76
CA ARG A 40 2.24 1.23 17.18
C ARG A 40 2.54 2.68 17.54
N ARG A 41 3.68 3.21 17.09
CA ARG A 41 4.05 4.61 17.33
C ARG A 41 3.05 5.58 16.70
N ALA A 42 2.66 5.33 15.45
CA ALA A 42 1.72 6.15 14.71
C ALA A 42 0.33 6.18 15.37
N LEU A 43 -0.21 5.01 15.73
CA LEU A 43 -1.51 4.89 16.40
C LEU A 43 -1.49 5.52 17.81
N SER A 44 -0.42 5.33 18.58
CA SER A 44 -0.28 6.00 19.87
C SER A 44 -0.25 7.52 19.74
N TRP A 45 0.49 8.04 18.74
CA TRP A 45 0.50 9.48 18.46
C TRP A 45 -0.88 9.98 18.01
N ALA A 46 -1.56 9.26 17.11
CA ALA A 46 -2.87 9.63 16.60
C ALA A 46 -3.94 9.66 17.70
N ALA A 47 -3.95 8.69 18.61
CA ALA A 47 -4.84 8.65 19.77
C ALA A 47 -4.68 9.90 20.65
N ASN A 48 -3.45 10.39 20.82
CA ASN A 48 -3.17 11.61 21.58
C ASN A 48 -3.58 12.90 20.84
N ASN A 49 -3.81 12.85 19.52
CA ASN A 49 -4.11 13.99 18.68
C ASN A 49 -5.53 13.93 18.07
N VAL A 50 -6.39 13.02 18.56
CA VAL A 50 -7.78 12.84 18.09
C VAL A 50 -7.86 12.51 16.59
N ILE A 51 -6.83 11.83 16.06
CA ILE A 51 -6.81 11.31 14.70
C ILE A 51 -7.20 9.84 14.74
N VAL A 52 -8.09 9.42 13.84
CA VAL A 52 -8.56 8.04 13.73
C VAL A 52 -8.07 7.46 12.41
N PHE A 53 -7.36 6.32 12.48
CA PHE A 53 -7.02 5.53 11.31
C PHE A 53 -8.18 4.60 10.95
N ASP A 54 -8.42 4.44 9.65
CA ASP A 54 -9.44 3.53 9.12
C ASP A 54 -8.80 2.15 8.89
N ASP A 55 -8.85 1.29 9.92
CA ASP A 55 -8.23 -0.04 9.86
C ASP A 55 -8.73 -0.88 8.67
N PRO A 56 -10.06 -0.92 8.35
CA PRO A 56 -10.56 -1.59 7.15
C PRO A 56 -9.94 -1.13 5.83
N LYS A 57 -9.49 0.12 5.75
CA LYS A 57 -8.83 0.68 4.56
C LYS A 57 -7.31 0.51 4.58
N THR A 58 -6.74 0.00 5.67
CA THR A 58 -5.29 -0.19 5.77
C THR A 58 -4.88 -1.37 4.89
N GLU A 59 -4.09 -1.10 3.86
CA GLU A 59 -3.58 -2.11 2.94
C GLU A 59 -2.08 -2.37 3.14
N LEU A 60 -1.66 -3.61 2.92
CA LEU A 60 -0.25 -4.03 2.95
C LEU A 60 0.15 -4.62 1.60
N MET A 61 1.37 -4.34 1.14
CA MET A 61 1.97 -5.04 0.01
C MET A 61 3.47 -5.17 0.20
N HIS A 62 4.00 -6.34 -0.19
CA HIS A 62 5.44 -6.57 -0.26
C HIS A 62 5.91 -6.44 -1.71
N PHE A 63 6.96 -5.66 -1.90
CA PHE A 63 7.70 -5.57 -3.16
C PHE A 63 9.01 -6.32 -3.02
N HIS A 64 9.35 -7.15 -4.01
CA HIS A 64 10.63 -7.87 -4.06
C HIS A 64 11.15 -7.96 -5.50
N ASN A 65 12.46 -8.16 -5.65
CA ASN A 65 13.05 -8.44 -6.95
C ASN A 65 12.86 -9.94 -7.31
N LYS A 66 12.68 -10.23 -8.60
CA LYS A 66 12.25 -11.52 -9.20
C LYS A 66 13.05 -12.76 -8.79
N THR A 67 14.24 -12.62 -8.20
CA THR A 67 15.09 -13.75 -7.80
C THR A 67 14.64 -14.43 -6.50
N ASN A 68 13.73 -13.81 -5.73
CA ASN A 68 13.13 -14.40 -4.55
C ASN A 68 11.60 -14.47 -4.75
N ASP A 69 11.14 -15.42 -5.56
CA ASP A 69 9.71 -15.75 -5.74
C ASP A 69 9.16 -16.52 -4.53
N LEU A 70 9.44 -15.98 -3.34
CA LEU A 70 8.75 -16.37 -2.13
C LEU A 70 7.52 -15.50 -2.09
N THR A 71 6.35 -16.09 -2.37
CA THR A 71 5.06 -15.55 -1.98
C THR A 71 5.12 -15.18 -0.50
N THR A 72 5.41 -13.91 -0.23
CA THR A 72 5.75 -13.47 1.11
C THR A 72 4.45 -13.12 1.81
N ASN A 73 3.90 -14.13 2.50
CA ASN A 73 2.66 -14.03 3.27
C ASN A 73 2.89 -13.39 4.66
N SER A 74 3.95 -12.58 4.81
CA SER A 74 4.22 -11.88 6.06
C SER A 74 3.14 -10.83 6.29
N LEU A 75 2.28 -11.09 7.26
CA LEU A 75 1.23 -10.19 7.73
C LEU A 75 1.81 -9.09 8.63
N VAL A 76 0.99 -8.10 8.95
CA VAL A 76 1.25 -7.07 9.97
C VAL A 76 0.09 -7.08 10.95
N THR A 77 0.39 -7.13 12.25
CA THR A 77 -0.61 -7.02 13.32
C THR A 77 -0.62 -5.60 13.89
N LEU A 78 -1.75 -4.91 13.76
CA LEU A 78 -1.93 -3.60 14.37
C LEU A 78 -2.04 -3.72 15.91
N PRO A 79 -1.70 -2.68 16.68
CA PRO A 79 -1.74 -2.67 18.15
C PRO A 79 -3.05 -3.13 18.79
N HIS A 80 -4.17 -2.92 18.11
CA HIS A 80 -5.52 -3.32 18.56
C HIS A 80 -5.89 -4.76 18.15
N GLY A 81 -4.97 -5.50 17.54
CA GLY A 81 -5.14 -6.91 17.17
C GLY A 81 -5.63 -7.15 15.75
N THR A 82 -5.93 -6.11 14.96
CA THR A 82 -6.32 -6.29 13.56
C THR A 82 -5.13 -6.78 12.73
N ILE A 83 -5.37 -7.81 11.92
CA ILE A 83 -4.36 -8.44 11.07
C ILE A 83 -4.53 -7.94 9.64
N ILE A 84 -3.47 -7.37 9.07
CA ILE A 84 -3.42 -6.91 7.69
C ILE A 84 -2.62 -7.91 6.85
N TYR A 85 -3.31 -8.55 5.90
CA TYR A 85 -2.69 -9.49 4.96
C TYR A 85 -2.15 -8.75 3.74
N PRO A 86 -1.04 -9.21 3.14
CA PRO A 86 -0.52 -8.61 1.92
C PRO A 86 -1.50 -8.81 0.75
N SER A 87 -1.86 -7.72 0.09
CA SER A 87 -2.73 -7.71 -1.09
C SER A 87 -1.94 -7.85 -2.39
N GLN A 88 -2.62 -8.31 -3.45
CA GLN A 88 -2.10 -8.36 -4.81
C GLN A 88 -2.11 -7.01 -5.51
N HIS A 89 -3.07 -6.17 -5.12
CA HIS A 89 -3.29 -4.83 -5.65
C HIS A 89 -3.58 -3.92 -4.47
N LEU A 90 -2.94 -2.76 -4.41
CA LEU A 90 -3.22 -1.74 -3.40
C LEU A 90 -3.45 -0.41 -4.08
N ARG A 91 -4.26 0.46 -3.49
CA ARG A 91 -4.48 1.81 -3.99
C ARG A 91 -3.79 2.82 -3.08
N CYS A 92 -2.81 3.53 -3.61
CA CYS A 92 -2.12 4.60 -2.90
C CYS A 92 -2.18 5.88 -3.74
N LEU A 93 -2.66 6.99 -3.15
CA LEU A 93 -2.76 8.30 -3.82
C LEU A 93 -3.55 8.24 -5.16
N GLY A 94 -4.58 7.40 -5.24
CA GLY A 94 -5.37 7.21 -6.46
C GLY A 94 -4.70 6.34 -7.54
N VAL A 95 -3.50 5.80 -7.29
CA VAL A 95 -2.77 4.90 -8.18
C VAL A 95 -2.94 3.46 -7.71
N TRP A 96 -3.21 2.55 -8.65
CA TRP A 96 -3.26 1.12 -8.35
C TRP A 96 -1.87 0.53 -8.57
N LEU A 97 -1.28 0.05 -7.48
CA LEU A 97 0.00 -0.64 -7.49
C LEU A 97 -0.26 -2.14 -7.55
N ASP A 98 0.56 -2.85 -8.33
CA ASP A 98 0.65 -4.30 -8.31
C ASP A 98 2.04 -4.71 -7.82
N ARG A 99 2.19 -5.95 -7.35
CA ARG A 99 3.45 -6.47 -6.76
C ARG A 99 4.68 -6.30 -7.66
N LYS A 100 4.49 -6.30 -8.98
CA LYS A 100 5.57 -6.18 -9.96
C LYS A 100 5.79 -4.74 -10.44
N LEU A 101 5.00 -3.79 -9.91
CA LEU A 101 4.97 -2.39 -10.33
C LEU A 101 4.78 -2.26 -11.84
N LEU A 102 3.94 -3.12 -12.44
CA LEU A 102 3.62 -3.05 -13.88
C LEU A 102 2.50 -2.05 -14.18
N PHE A 103 1.71 -1.68 -13.18
CA PHE A 103 0.56 -0.76 -13.25
C PHE A 103 -0.56 -1.21 -14.19
N ASN A 104 -0.62 -2.51 -14.53
CA ASN A 104 -1.59 -3.04 -15.47
C ASN A 104 -3.03 -2.80 -15.00
N CYS A 105 -3.30 -3.03 -13.70
CA CYS A 105 -4.61 -2.77 -13.10
C CYS A 105 -4.99 -1.28 -13.23
N HIS A 106 -4.04 -0.38 -12.98
CA HIS A 106 -4.26 1.06 -13.10
C HIS A 106 -4.64 1.45 -14.53
N VAL A 107 -3.85 1.02 -15.52
CA VAL A 107 -4.08 1.32 -16.94
C VAL A 107 -5.45 0.82 -17.37
N GLN A 108 -5.79 -0.44 -17.04
CA GLN A 108 -7.10 -1.01 -17.38
C GLN A 108 -8.25 -0.18 -16.80
N GLN A 109 -8.17 0.21 -15.53
CA GLN A 109 -9.22 1.02 -14.90
C GLN A 109 -9.35 2.42 -15.53
N LYS A 110 -8.23 3.08 -15.83
CA LYS A 110 -8.24 4.40 -16.47
C LYS A 110 -8.78 4.31 -17.90
N THR A 111 -8.38 3.32 -18.67
CA THR A 111 -8.92 3.07 -20.02
C THR A 111 -10.43 2.83 -19.95
N ALA A 112 -10.91 1.95 -19.05
CA ALA A 112 -12.34 1.69 -18.90
C ALA A 112 -13.13 2.95 -18.48
N ALA A 113 -12.57 3.79 -17.62
CA ALA A 113 -13.17 5.08 -17.27
C ALA A 113 -13.25 6.03 -18.47
N ALA A 114 -12.17 6.15 -19.25
CA ALA A 114 -12.12 6.98 -20.45
C ALA A 114 -13.11 6.50 -21.52
N THR A 115 -13.19 5.19 -21.77
CA THR A 115 -14.15 4.60 -22.71
C THR A 115 -15.59 4.88 -22.29
N ARG A 116 -15.92 4.77 -21.00
CA ARG A 116 -17.27 5.11 -20.49
C ARG A 116 -17.61 6.59 -20.72
N ALA A 117 -16.66 7.48 -20.46
CA ALA A 117 -16.85 8.92 -20.70
C ALA A 117 -17.07 9.23 -22.18
N LEU A 118 -16.25 8.65 -23.07
CA LEU A 118 -16.40 8.81 -24.52
C LEU A 118 -17.75 8.30 -25.01
N ASN A 119 -18.16 7.10 -24.60
CA ASN A 119 -19.46 6.52 -24.98
C ASN A 119 -20.64 7.41 -24.56
N MET A 120 -20.55 8.06 -23.39
CA MET A 120 -21.57 9.00 -22.93
C MET A 120 -21.61 10.26 -23.81
N ILE A 121 -20.46 10.85 -24.14
CA ILE A 121 -20.38 12.01 -25.04
C ILE A 121 -20.95 11.67 -26.41
N SER A 122 -20.59 10.51 -26.98
CA SER A 122 -21.12 10.06 -28.28
C SER A 122 -22.63 9.86 -28.25
N ARG A 123 -23.20 9.33 -27.16
CA ARG A 123 -24.66 9.20 -27.00
C ARG A 123 -25.35 10.56 -26.99
N LEU A 124 -24.81 11.53 -26.25
CA LEU A 124 -25.36 12.89 -26.22
C LEU A 124 -25.31 13.55 -27.61
N SER A 125 -24.20 13.39 -28.34
CA SER A 125 -24.04 13.93 -29.69
C SER A 125 -25.00 13.32 -30.71
N ASN A 126 -25.39 12.06 -30.53
CA ASN A 126 -26.27 11.34 -31.45
C ASN A 126 -27.76 11.44 -31.06
N SER A 127 -28.08 12.19 -30.00
CA SER A 127 -29.46 12.39 -29.50
C SER A 127 -30.04 13.77 -29.87
N GLY A 128 -29.35 14.52 -30.73
CA GLY A 128 -29.76 15.85 -31.23
C GLY A 128 -30.22 15.80 -32.67
#